data_AF-A0A8J4UBE1-F1
#
_entry.id   AF-A0A8J4UBE1-F1
#
_cell.length_a   1.000
_cell.length_b   1.000
_cell.length_c   1.000
_cell.angle_alpha   90.00
_cell.angle_beta   90.00
_cell.angle_gamma   90.00
#
_symmetry.space_group_name_H-M   'P 1'
#
loop_
_entity.id
_entity.type
_entity.pdbx_description
1 polymer ?
#
loop_
_entity_poly.entity_id
_entity_poly.type
_entity_poly.pdbx_seq_one_letter_code
_entity_poly.pdbx_strand_id
1 'polypeptide(L)'
;MASRGLKSGLNADVPENKQEYVTPSNYELEKLLSRSTVAYTRVNEVWTNIFIGDEQTARNRYGLQKMGVTHVLNAAEGERNSVCTGAGYYSDMDIEYYGIVAEDIPSFDLSVHFFTTAEYMRDVLSDGQ
;
A
#
# COMPACT_ATOMS: atom_id res chain seq x y z
N MET A 1 15.53 -6.51 -59.30
CA MET A 1 14.97 -5.21 -58.88
C MET A 1 13.54 -5.43 -58.44
N ALA A 2 13.33 -5.64 -57.14
CA ALA A 2 12.01 -5.74 -56.55
C ALA A 2 11.96 -4.76 -55.37
N SER A 3 11.13 -3.73 -55.49
CA SER A 3 10.62 -3.02 -54.33
C SER A 3 9.17 -2.64 -54.62
N ARG A 4 8.27 -3.47 -54.10
CA ARG A 4 6.83 -3.19 -54.04
C ARG A 4 6.62 -2.26 -52.85
N GLY A 5 6.03 -1.09 -53.09
CA GLY A 5 5.68 -0.15 -52.04
C GLY A 5 4.69 -0.78 -51.04
N LEU A 6 5.07 -0.83 -49.77
CA LEU A 6 4.13 -1.01 -48.68
C LEU A 6 3.36 0.30 -48.49
N LYS A 7 2.06 0.26 -48.77
CA LYS A 7 1.12 1.23 -48.22
C LYS A 7 0.97 0.92 -46.73
N SER A 8 1.51 1.77 -45.86
CA SER A 8 1.23 1.74 -44.43
C SER A 8 -0.22 2.13 -44.22
N GLY A 9 -1.06 1.14 -43.90
CA GLY A 9 -2.46 1.34 -43.60
C GLY A 9 -2.66 2.21 -42.37
N LEU A 10 -3.64 3.10 -42.47
CA LEU A 10 -4.63 3.45 -41.45
C LEU A 10 -4.10 3.43 -40.01
N ASN A 11 -3.66 4.61 -39.54
CA ASN A 11 -3.81 4.97 -38.14
C ASN A 11 -5.32 4.94 -37.85
N ALA A 12 -5.82 3.80 -37.38
CA ALA A 12 -7.10 3.77 -36.72
C ALA A 12 -6.91 4.47 -35.39
N ASP A 13 -7.35 5.73 -35.32
CA ASP A 13 -7.62 6.41 -34.06
C ASP A 13 -8.55 5.51 -33.26
N VAL A 14 -7.99 4.72 -32.33
CA VAL A 14 -8.78 4.06 -31.31
C VAL A 14 -9.42 5.18 -30.51
N PRO A 15 -10.76 5.34 -30.51
CA PRO A 15 -11.38 6.36 -29.71
C PRO A 15 -11.06 6.03 -28.27
N GLU A 16 -10.17 6.82 -27.68
CA GLU A 16 -9.90 6.81 -26.26
C GLU A 16 -11.23 7.15 -25.57
N ASN A 17 -11.90 6.13 -25.05
CA ASN A 17 -13.13 6.28 -24.31
C ASN A 17 -12.78 7.01 -23.01
N LYS A 18 -12.72 8.34 -23.07
CA LYS A 18 -12.56 9.23 -21.92
C LYS A 18 -13.85 9.23 -21.13
N GLN A 19 -14.17 8.09 -20.51
CA GLN A 19 -15.09 8.09 -19.39
C GLN A 19 -14.47 8.97 -18.32
N GLU A 20 -15.09 10.13 -18.10
CA GLU A 20 -14.72 11.03 -17.03
C GLU A 20 -14.86 10.30 -15.69
N TYR A 21 -13.85 10.43 -14.83
CA TYR A 21 -13.87 9.79 -13.53
C TYR A 21 -14.96 10.41 -12.66
N VAL A 22 -15.83 9.55 -12.12
CA VAL A 22 -16.82 9.94 -11.11
C VAL A 22 -16.47 9.20 -9.83
N THR A 23 -16.37 9.93 -8.72
CA THR A 23 -16.13 9.34 -7.40
C THR A 23 -17.29 8.42 -7.03
N PRO A 24 -17.05 7.13 -6.75
CA PRO A 24 -18.10 6.21 -6.35
C PRO A 24 -18.74 6.63 -5.03
N SER A 25 -20.02 6.29 -4.84
CA SER A 25 -20.70 6.44 -3.56
C SER A 25 -20.15 5.47 -2.51
N ASN A 26 -20.37 5.78 -1.22
CA ASN A 26 -19.96 4.90 -0.11
C ASN A 26 -20.51 3.47 -0.26
N TYR A 27 -21.77 3.33 -0.71
CA TYR A 27 -22.38 2.03 -0.96
C TYR A 27 -21.65 1.24 -2.05
N GLU A 28 -21.23 1.91 -3.12
CA GLU A 28 -20.46 1.26 -4.20
C GLU A 28 -19.08 0.82 -3.72
N LEU A 29 -18.41 1.64 -2.90
CA LEU A 29 -17.12 1.29 -2.30
C LEU A 29 -17.24 0.08 -1.35
N GLU A 30 -18.23 0.07 -0.46
CA GLU A 30 -18.49 -1.07 0.45
C GLU A 30 -18.78 -2.37 -0.32
N LYS A 31 -19.55 -2.27 -1.41
CA LYS A 31 -19.84 -3.39 -2.30
C LYS A 31 -18.60 -3.91 -3.01
N LEU A 32 -17.67 -3.03 -3.39
CA LEU A 32 -16.39 -3.43 -3.97
C LEU A 32 -15.51 -4.15 -2.94
N LEU A 33 -15.39 -3.61 -1.73
CA LEU A 33 -14.58 -4.19 -0.65
C LEU A 33 -15.09 -5.56 -0.20
N SER A 34 -16.41 -5.73 -0.08
CA SER A 34 -17.05 -6.98 0.37
C SER A 34 -16.96 -8.15 -0.62
N ARG A 35 -16.60 -7.89 -1.88
CA ARG A 35 -16.49 -8.92 -2.92
C ARG A 35 -15.10 -9.54 -3.05
N SER A 36 -14.12 -9.03 -2.30
CA SER A 36 -12.74 -9.52 -2.39
C SER A 36 -12.65 -11.01 -2.08
N THR A 37 -11.93 -11.75 -2.92
CA THR A 37 -11.69 -13.19 -2.78
C THR A 37 -10.29 -13.50 -2.25
N VAL A 38 -9.55 -12.48 -1.79
CA VAL A 38 -8.20 -12.66 -1.24
C VAL A 38 -8.29 -13.49 0.03
N ALA A 39 -7.38 -14.45 0.19
CA ALA A 39 -7.31 -15.26 1.39
C ALA A 39 -7.05 -14.38 2.61
N TYR A 40 -7.85 -14.57 3.66
CA TYR A 40 -7.63 -13.88 4.93
C TYR A 40 -6.39 -14.48 5.62
N THR A 41 -5.24 -13.84 5.44
CA THR A 41 -4.00 -14.17 6.14
C THR A 41 -3.60 -13.01 7.05
N ARG A 42 -2.66 -13.27 7.96
CA ARG A 42 -2.17 -12.25 8.89
C ARG A 42 -1.35 -11.16 8.23
N VAL A 43 -0.75 -11.48 7.09
CA VAL A 43 0.01 -10.57 6.25
C VAL A 43 -0.19 -10.95 4.79
N ASN A 44 -0.29 -9.95 3.92
CA ASN A 44 -0.36 -10.09 2.48
C ASN A 44 0.57 -9.08 1.81
N GLU A 45 1.26 -9.51 0.75
CA GLU A 45 1.89 -8.58 -0.18
C GLU A 45 0.80 -8.00 -1.09
N VAL A 46 0.60 -6.69 -1.02
CA VAL A 46 -0.46 -5.98 -1.76
C VAL A 46 0.07 -5.20 -2.96
N TRP A 47 1.38 -4.98 -2.97
CA TRP A 47 2.16 -4.40 -4.06
C TRP A 47 3.60 -4.89 -3.92
N THR A 48 4.41 -4.81 -4.98
CA THR A 48 5.82 -5.23 -4.93
C THR A 48 6.53 -4.60 -3.74
N ASN A 49 7.00 -5.44 -2.82
CA ASN A 49 7.68 -5.05 -1.57
C ASN A 49 6.82 -4.25 -0.56
N ILE A 50 5.49 -4.24 -0.71
CA ILE A 50 4.56 -3.63 0.25
C ILE A 50 3.67 -4.71 0.86
N PHE A 51 3.75 -4.82 2.18
CA PHE A 51 2.99 -5.78 2.96
C PHE A 51 2.00 -5.06 3.87
N ILE A 52 0.75 -5.54 3.92
CA ILE A 52 -0.22 -5.15 4.95
C ILE A 52 -0.40 -6.32 5.88
N GLY A 53 -0.25 -6.10 7.18
CA GLY A 53 -0.37 -7.16 8.18
C GLY A 53 -0.94 -6.69 9.52
N ASP A 54 -1.25 -7.66 10.36
CA ASP A 54 -1.83 -7.47 11.69
C ASP A 54 -0.77 -7.22 12.78
N GLU A 55 -1.23 -6.93 14.01
CA GLU A 55 -0.38 -6.77 15.19
C GLU A 55 0.56 -7.96 15.41
N GLN A 56 0.07 -9.18 15.19
CA GLN A 56 0.86 -10.39 15.42
C GLN A 56 2.01 -10.51 14.43
N THR A 57 1.82 -10.02 13.21
CA THR A 57 2.88 -9.89 12.21
C THR A 57 3.91 -8.85 12.67
N ALA A 58 3.47 -7.67 13.10
CA ALA A 58 4.35 -6.60 13.59
C ALA A 58 5.20 -7.02 14.80
N ARG A 59 4.66 -7.88 15.67
CA ARG A 59 5.36 -8.45 16.84
C ARG A 59 6.22 -9.68 16.50
N ASN A 60 6.11 -10.25 15.30
CA ASN A 60 6.91 -11.42 14.92
C ASN A 60 8.25 -10.99 14.30
N ARG A 61 9.18 -10.58 15.16
CA ARG A 61 10.52 -10.09 14.75
C ARG A 61 11.27 -11.08 13.84
N TYR A 62 11.22 -12.37 14.15
CA TYR A 62 11.82 -13.41 13.30
C TYR A 62 11.13 -13.52 11.93
N GLY A 63 9.81 -13.41 11.91
CA GLY A 63 9.02 -13.38 10.66
C GLY A 63 9.40 -12.19 9.78
N LEU A 64 9.48 -10.99 10.35
CA LEU A 64 9.87 -9.76 9.65
C LEU A 64 11.28 -9.89 9.04
N GLN A 65 12.25 -10.40 9.80
CA GLN A 65 13.61 -10.66 9.28
C GLN A 65 13.61 -11.67 8.14
N LYS A 66 12.88 -12.78 8.29
CA LYS A 66 12.79 -13.81 7.25
C LYS A 66 12.13 -13.29 5.97
N MET A 67 11.21 -12.34 6.10
CA MET A 67 10.57 -11.65 4.97
C MET A 67 11.46 -10.57 4.34
N GLY A 68 12.57 -10.19 4.98
CA GLY A 68 13.43 -9.11 4.51
C GLY A 68 12.84 -7.72 4.70
N VAL A 69 11.96 -7.55 5.69
CA VAL A 69 11.36 -6.23 6.00
C VAL A 69 12.45 -5.31 6.56
N THR A 70 12.60 -4.14 5.93
CA THR A 70 13.54 -3.08 6.33
C THR A 70 12.85 -1.87 6.97
N HIS A 71 11.54 -1.69 6.75
CA HIS A 71 10.78 -0.57 7.26
C HIS A 71 9.44 -1.06 7.81
N VAL A 72 9.05 -0.55 8.98
CA VAL A 72 7.74 -0.78 9.58
C VAL A 72 7.00 0.54 9.70
N LEU A 73 5.86 0.62 9.02
CA LEU A 73 4.89 1.68 9.20
C LEU A 73 3.77 1.16 10.11
N ASN A 74 3.61 1.76 11.29
CA ASN A 74 2.52 1.42 12.21
C ASN A 74 1.42 2.48 12.14
N ALA A 75 0.31 2.14 11.49
CA ALA A 75 -0.86 3.01 11.37
C ALA A 75 -1.79 2.98 12.61
N ALA A 76 -1.36 2.33 13.69
CA ALA A 76 -2.08 2.22 14.96
C ALA A 76 -1.11 2.41 16.14
N GLU A 77 -0.17 3.36 16.03
CA GLU A 77 0.75 3.70 17.14
C GLU A 77 -0.04 4.24 18.34
N GLY A 78 0.40 3.93 19.55
CA GLY A 78 -0.19 4.49 20.78
C GLY A 78 -0.21 3.48 21.92
N GLU A 79 -0.90 3.84 23.00
CA GLU A 79 -0.91 3.07 24.26
C GLU A 79 -2.26 2.38 24.56
N ARG A 80 -3.34 2.71 23.86
CA ARG A 80 -4.70 2.23 24.16
C ARG A 80 -5.42 1.78 22.91
N ASN A 81 -5.80 0.50 22.85
CA ASN A 81 -6.38 -0.13 21.66
C ASN A 81 -5.51 0.06 20.40
N SER A 82 -4.19 0.09 20.62
CA SER A 82 -3.14 0.41 19.63
C SER A 82 -2.10 -0.71 19.60
N VAL A 83 -1.26 -0.73 18.57
CA VAL A 83 -0.12 -1.64 18.46
C VAL A 83 1.08 -0.99 19.14
N CYS A 84 1.31 -1.32 20.42
CA CYS A 84 2.39 -0.76 21.24
C CYS A 84 3.75 -1.43 20.94
N THR A 85 4.29 -1.26 19.73
CA THR A 85 5.67 -1.64 19.41
C THR A 85 6.59 -0.44 19.60
N GLY A 86 6.37 0.62 18.83
CA GLY A 86 7.27 1.77 18.79
C GLY A 86 8.66 1.41 18.24
N ALA A 87 9.50 2.42 17.99
CA ALA A 87 10.84 2.21 17.44
C ALA A 87 11.72 1.31 18.34
N GLY A 88 11.57 1.42 19.67
CA GLY A 88 12.37 0.66 20.63
C GLY A 88 12.19 -0.87 20.52
N TYR A 89 11.02 -1.33 20.08
CA TYR A 89 10.75 -2.76 19.90
C TYR A 89 11.61 -3.40 18.81
N TYR A 90 12.03 -2.61 17.83
CA TYR A 90 12.85 -3.02 16.68
C TYR A 90 14.32 -2.61 16.81
N SER A 91 14.76 -2.09 17.97
CA SER A 91 16.06 -1.43 18.16
C SER A 91 17.30 -2.30 17.88
N ASP A 92 17.17 -3.61 18.00
CA ASP A 92 18.19 -4.62 17.70
C ASP A 92 17.97 -5.30 16.33
N MET A 93 17.18 -4.66 15.47
CA MET A 93 16.92 -5.07 14.09
C MET A 93 17.35 -3.95 13.14
N ASP A 94 17.66 -4.31 11.90
CA ASP A 94 17.88 -3.36 10.81
C ASP A 94 16.53 -2.91 10.22
N ILE A 95 15.68 -2.33 11.08
CA ILE A 95 14.34 -1.87 10.74
C ILE A 95 14.19 -0.40 11.12
N GLU A 96 13.84 0.41 10.13
CA GLU A 96 13.39 1.78 10.38
C GLU A 96 11.88 1.80 10.71
N TYR A 97 11.52 2.65 11.67
CA TYR A 97 10.17 2.70 12.23
C TYR A 97 9.49 4.04 11.98
N TYR A 98 8.27 4.00 11.46
CA TYR A 98 7.41 5.17 11.27
C TYR A 98 6.03 4.92 11.88
N GLY A 99 5.75 5.58 13.00
CA GLY A 99 4.49 5.42 13.73
C GLY A 99 3.51 6.56 13.49
N ILE A 100 2.27 6.24 13.15
CA ILE A 100 1.14 7.17 13.06
C ILE A 100 0.19 6.84 14.21
N VAL A 101 -0.01 7.80 15.11
CA VAL A 101 -0.99 7.69 16.19
C VAL A 101 -2.37 7.93 15.60
N ALA A 102 -3.04 6.86 15.20
CA ALA A 102 -4.37 6.90 14.61
C ALA A 102 -5.34 5.95 15.29
N GLU A 103 -6.62 6.33 15.28
CA GLU A 103 -7.73 5.57 15.83
C GLU A 103 -8.62 5.04 14.68
N ASP A 104 -9.05 3.78 14.77
CA ASP A 104 -9.99 3.18 13.83
C ASP A 104 -11.44 3.60 14.17
N ILE A 105 -11.72 4.90 13.99
CA ILE A 105 -13.04 5.49 14.16
C ILE A 105 -13.35 6.45 13.01
N PRO A 106 -14.62 6.54 12.54
CA PRO A 106 -14.97 7.39 11.40
C PRO A 106 -14.70 8.89 11.59
N SER A 107 -14.56 9.35 12.84
CA SER A 107 -14.31 10.74 13.17
C SER A 107 -12.82 11.11 13.22
N PHE A 108 -11.91 10.14 13.15
CA PHE A 108 -10.48 10.40 13.12
C PHE A 108 -10.08 10.86 11.71
N ASP A 109 -9.44 12.02 11.61
CA ASP A 109 -9.00 12.55 10.32
C ASP A 109 -7.65 11.92 9.92
N LEU A 110 -7.72 10.75 9.29
CA LEU A 110 -6.53 10.07 8.75
C LEU A 110 -5.95 10.80 7.53
N SER A 111 -6.73 11.68 6.89
CA SER A 111 -6.35 12.30 5.61
C SER A 111 -5.15 13.23 5.73
N VAL A 112 -4.94 13.82 6.92
CA VAL A 112 -3.78 14.67 7.22
C VAL A 112 -2.45 13.93 7.04
N HIS A 113 -2.45 12.60 7.11
CA HIS A 113 -1.26 11.77 6.98
C HIS A 113 -1.04 11.24 5.56
N PHE A 114 -2.00 11.36 4.64
CA PHE A 114 -1.94 10.69 3.34
C PHE A 114 -0.72 11.09 2.51
N PHE A 115 -0.48 12.39 2.35
CA PHE A 115 0.63 12.86 1.51
C PHE A 115 1.99 12.58 2.14
N THR A 116 2.19 12.97 3.40
CA THR A 116 3.49 12.78 4.06
C THR A 116 3.88 11.30 4.13
N THR A 117 2.91 10.43 4.37
CA THR A 117 3.13 8.98 4.43
C THR A 117 3.39 8.39 3.05
N ALA A 118 2.65 8.82 2.02
CA ALA A 118 2.88 8.37 0.66
C ALA A 118 4.25 8.81 0.12
N GLU A 119 4.70 10.02 0.46
CA GLU A 119 6.04 10.50 0.11
C GLU A 119 7.12 9.67 0.80
N TYR A 120 6.98 9.42 2.11
CA TYR A 120 7.88 8.52 2.84
C TYR A 120 7.95 7.13 2.19
N MET A 121 6.79 6.52 1.89
CA MET A 121 6.75 5.21 1.23
C MET A 121 7.41 5.22 -0.14
N ARG A 122 7.23 6.30 -0.92
CA ARG A 122 7.86 6.45 -2.23
C ARG A 122 9.38 6.51 -2.12
N ASP A 123 9.90 7.27 -1.16
CA ASP A 123 11.34 7.43 -0.97
C ASP A 123 11.97 6.10 -0.54
N VAL A 124 11.36 5.42 0.45
CA VAL A 124 11.76 4.07 0.90
C VAL A 124 11.80 3.05 -0.23
N LEU A 125 10.79 3.05 -1.11
CA LEU A 125 10.72 2.10 -2.23
C LEU A 125 11.68 2.46 -3.38
N SER A 126 12.12 3.72 -3.48
CA SER A 126 13.06 4.17 -4.50
C SER A 126 14.50 3.80 -4.15
N ASP A 127 14.86 3.82 -2.86
CA ASP A 127 16.20 3.47 -2.37
C ASP A 127 16.50 1.96 -2.48
N GLY A 128 15.46 1.13 -2.60
CA GLY A 128 15.55 -0.33 -2.73
C GLY A 128 15.52 -0.88 -4.16
N GLN A 129 15.47 -0.02 -5.20
CA GLN A 129 15.42 -0.42 -6.62
C GLN A 129 16.74 -0.23 -7.38
#